data_AF-A0A948WQJ6-F1
#
_entry.id   AF-A0A948WQJ6-F1
#
_cell.length_a   1.000
_cell.length_b   1.000
_cell.length_c   1.000
_cell.angle_alpha   90.00
_cell.angle_beta   90.00
_cell.angle_gamma   90.00
#
_symmetry.space_group_name_H-M   'P 1'
#
loop_
_entity.id
_entity.type
_entity.pdbx_description
1 polymer ?
#
loop_
_entity_poly.entity_id
_entity_poly.type
_entity_poly.pdbx_seq_one_letter_code
_entity_poly.pdbx_strand_id
1 'polypeptide(L)'
;MDQDFLPVGTAPGNGPDLIFEFEDFIVIGEVTLTDNSRQVAAEGESVRRHVAEKDSQYSAEQKRKVYGLFIANKIDDNTVEEFRVGSWYHLSKRMRLSIVPVTLTQFKNIFESLFRSGNVRVSSIRDFFEECNKSRDASDALVWKKNIEETLLGWTKTLISKLN
;
A
#
# COMPACT_ATOMS: atom_id res chain seq x y z
N MET A 1 12.24 5.17 -17.53
CA MET A 1 13.03 6.29 -16.99
C MET A 1 14.09 6.66 -18.02
N ASP A 2 14.53 7.91 -18.05
CA ASP A 2 15.67 8.31 -18.87
C ASP A 2 16.99 8.07 -18.13
N GLN A 3 18.10 8.50 -18.72
CA GLN A 3 19.45 8.31 -18.17
C GLN A 3 19.68 9.10 -16.87
N ASP A 4 18.83 10.08 -16.59
CA ASP A 4 18.88 10.93 -15.39
C ASP A 4 17.85 10.49 -14.33
N PHE A 5 17.26 9.30 -14.50
CA PHE A 5 16.20 8.75 -13.65
C PHE A 5 14.92 9.60 -13.62
N LEU A 6 14.71 10.48 -14.59
CA LEU A 6 13.48 11.25 -14.70
C LEU A 6 12.36 10.39 -15.31
N PRO A 7 11.11 10.57 -14.85
CA PRO A 7 9.96 9.87 -15.42
C PRO A 7 9.68 10.41 -16.83
N VAL A 8 9.83 9.54 -17.82
CA VAL A 8 9.57 9.84 -19.25
C VAL A 8 8.13 9.56 -19.65
N GLY A 9 7.31 9.02 -18.73
CA GLY A 9 5.91 8.64 -18.94
C GLY A 9 5.36 7.86 -17.74
N THR A 10 4.06 7.62 -17.74
CA THR A 10 3.40 6.69 -16.80
C THR A 10 3.80 5.24 -17.13
N ALA A 11 3.65 4.32 -16.17
CA ALA A 11 3.83 2.89 -16.45
C ALA A 11 2.98 2.48 -17.68
N PRO A 12 3.45 1.57 -18.54
CA PRO A 12 2.59 0.99 -19.57
C PRO A 12 1.34 0.46 -18.86
N GLY A 13 0.14 0.72 -19.40
CA GLY A 13 -1.16 0.56 -18.73
C GLY A 13 -1.58 -0.88 -18.40
N ASN A 14 -0.64 -1.73 -18.00
CA ASN A 14 -0.77 -3.16 -17.81
C ASN A 14 0.01 -3.68 -16.58
N GLY A 15 0.52 -2.80 -15.71
CA GLY A 15 1.23 -3.18 -14.50
C GLY A 15 1.23 -2.04 -13.46
N PRO A 16 1.67 -2.33 -12.23
CA PRO A 16 1.68 -1.35 -11.15
C PRO A 16 2.74 -0.27 -11.37
N ASP A 17 2.57 0.88 -10.71
CA ASP A 17 3.54 1.97 -10.78
C ASP A 17 4.90 1.59 -10.20
N LEU A 18 4.90 0.89 -9.06
CA LEU A 18 6.11 0.48 -8.33
C LEU A 18 6.00 -0.95 -7.82
N ILE A 19 7.12 -1.67 -7.83
CA ILE A 19 7.26 -2.99 -7.20
C ILE A 19 8.49 -2.95 -6.29
N PHE A 20 8.28 -3.19 -5.00
CA PHE A 20 9.35 -3.34 -4.01
C PHE A 20 9.45 -4.82 -3.62
N GLU A 21 10.58 -5.43 -3.95
CA GLU A 21 10.84 -6.84 -3.63
C GLU A 21 11.76 -6.94 -2.41
N PHE A 22 11.25 -7.54 -1.34
CA PHE A 22 12.02 -7.89 -0.15
C PHE A 22 12.21 -9.41 -0.07
N GLU A 23 13.03 -9.86 0.89
CA GLU A 23 13.37 -11.28 1.05
C GLU A 23 12.12 -12.15 1.29
N ASP A 24 11.16 -11.68 2.08
CA ASP A 24 10.01 -12.46 2.54
C ASP A 24 8.63 -11.91 2.11
N PHE A 25 8.58 -10.71 1.52
CA PHE A 25 7.33 -10.11 1.03
C PHE A 25 7.59 -9.15 -0.15
N ILE A 26 6.50 -8.77 -0.82
CA ILE A 26 6.47 -7.83 -1.93
C ILE A 26 5.50 -6.69 -1.58
N VAL A 27 5.85 -5.47 -1.97
CA VAL A 27 4.92 -4.32 -1.90
C VAL A 27 4.70 -3.77 -3.31
N ILE A 28 3.44 -3.70 -3.70
CA ILE A 28 2.98 -3.11 -4.96
C ILE A 28 2.54 -1.68 -4.64
N GLY A 29 3.28 -0.70 -5.15
CA GLY A 29 2.96 0.72 -4.99
C GLY A 29 2.13 1.21 -6.17
N GLU A 30 1.02 1.88 -5.87
CA GLU A 30 0.13 2.51 -6.84
C GLU A 30 -0.10 3.96 -6.40
N VAL A 31 0.08 4.91 -7.31
CA VAL A 31 0.05 6.33 -7.01
C VAL A 31 -0.94 7.03 -7.93
N THR A 32 -1.85 7.81 -7.35
CA THR A 32 -2.80 8.60 -8.14
C THR A 32 -2.84 10.07 -7.73
N LEU A 33 -3.14 10.91 -8.71
CA LEU A 33 -3.52 12.31 -8.49
C LEU A 33 -5.04 12.47 -8.30
N THR A 34 -5.84 11.44 -8.61
CA THR A 34 -7.27 11.45 -8.33
C THR A 34 -7.50 11.47 -6.82
N ASP A 35 -8.29 12.40 -6.31
CA ASP A 35 -8.39 12.69 -4.87
C ASP A 35 -9.84 12.91 -4.39
N ASN A 36 -10.79 12.50 -5.21
CA ASN A 36 -12.24 12.65 -5.00
C ASN A 36 -12.97 11.31 -5.24
N SER A 37 -14.31 11.34 -5.20
CA SER A 37 -15.16 10.15 -5.34
C SER A 37 -14.97 9.34 -6.62
N ARG A 38 -14.29 9.90 -7.64
CA ARG A 38 -13.93 9.16 -8.85
C ARG A 38 -12.80 8.15 -8.64
N GLN A 39 -12.08 8.18 -7.52
CA GLN A 39 -10.97 7.26 -7.23
C GLN A 39 -11.35 5.79 -7.40
N VAL A 40 -12.53 5.37 -6.91
CA VAL A 40 -12.98 3.98 -7.07
C VAL A 40 -13.13 3.61 -8.56
N ALA A 41 -13.72 4.51 -9.34
CA ALA A 41 -13.95 4.29 -10.76
C ALA A 41 -12.66 4.36 -11.59
N ALA A 42 -11.71 5.20 -11.19
CA ALA A 42 -10.44 5.41 -11.89
C ALA A 42 -9.40 4.32 -11.55
N GLU A 43 -9.28 3.97 -10.26
CA GLU A 43 -8.16 3.18 -9.73
C GLU A 43 -8.59 1.86 -9.10
N GLY A 44 -9.85 1.75 -8.67
CA GLY A 44 -10.28 0.64 -7.81
C GLY A 44 -10.10 -0.73 -8.45
N GLU A 45 -10.42 -0.88 -9.74
CA GLU A 45 -10.22 -2.14 -10.48
C GLU A 45 -8.74 -2.41 -10.74
N SER A 46 -8.02 -1.46 -11.34
CA SER A 46 -6.64 -1.63 -11.79
C SER A 46 -5.71 -1.97 -10.63
N VAL A 47 -5.80 -1.24 -9.53
CA VAL A 47 -5.00 -1.46 -8.31
C VAL A 47 -5.23 -2.87 -7.76
N ARG A 48 -6.48 -3.32 -7.67
CA ARG A 48 -6.79 -4.68 -7.19
C ARG A 48 -6.28 -5.75 -8.15
N ARG A 49 -6.44 -5.54 -9.46
CA ARG A 49 -5.99 -6.47 -10.48
C ARG A 49 -4.47 -6.63 -10.43
N HIS A 50 -3.71 -5.54 -10.39
CA HIS A 50 -2.25 -5.59 -10.32
C HIS A 50 -1.76 -6.30 -9.05
N VAL A 51 -2.36 -6.01 -7.89
CA VAL A 51 -2.03 -6.70 -6.63
C VAL A 51 -2.38 -8.19 -6.70
N ALA A 52 -3.53 -8.56 -7.27
CA ALA A 52 -3.95 -9.96 -7.40
C ALA A 52 -3.07 -10.77 -8.37
N GLU A 53 -2.69 -10.18 -9.50
CA GLU A 53 -1.78 -10.79 -10.47
C GLU A 53 -0.42 -11.07 -9.81
N LYS A 54 0.10 -10.10 -9.06
CA LYS A 54 1.39 -10.24 -8.36
C LYS A 54 1.30 -11.21 -7.19
N ASP A 55 0.22 -11.19 -6.42
CA ASP A 55 -0.03 -12.17 -5.36
C ASP A 55 -0.05 -13.60 -5.91
N SER A 56 -0.74 -13.82 -7.04
CA SER A 56 -0.80 -15.12 -7.70
C SER A 56 0.59 -15.59 -8.18
N GLN A 57 1.37 -14.68 -8.76
CA GLN A 57 2.73 -14.97 -9.23
C GLN A 57 3.67 -15.32 -8.07
N TYR A 58 3.77 -14.46 -7.07
CA TYR A 58 4.76 -14.57 -5.99
C TYR A 58 4.41 -15.61 -4.93
N SER A 59 3.12 -15.81 -4.63
CA SER A 59 2.70 -16.82 -3.66
C SER A 59 2.89 -18.24 -4.20
N ALA A 60 2.66 -18.46 -5.50
CA ALA A 60 2.82 -19.77 -6.13
C ALA A 60 4.30 -20.18 -6.29
N GLU A 61 5.16 -19.24 -6.68
CA GLU A 61 6.55 -19.55 -7.00
C GLU A 61 7.48 -19.49 -5.79
N GLN A 62 7.21 -18.58 -4.83
CA GLN A 62 8.21 -18.16 -3.83
C GLN A 62 7.65 -18.06 -2.41
N LYS A 63 6.36 -18.34 -2.19
CA LYS A 63 5.69 -18.27 -0.88
C LYS A 63 5.85 -16.92 -0.16
N ARG A 64 6.03 -15.82 -0.92
CA ARG A 64 6.15 -14.46 -0.39
C ARG A 64 4.78 -13.79 -0.33
N LYS A 65 4.47 -13.10 0.78
CA LYS A 65 3.23 -12.32 0.90
C LYS A 65 3.30 -11.08 0.01
N VAL A 66 2.16 -10.67 -0.56
CA VAL A 66 2.05 -9.45 -1.36
C VAL A 66 1.13 -8.44 -0.68
N TYR A 67 1.62 -7.20 -0.56
CA TYR A 67 0.86 -6.06 -0.07
C TYR A 67 0.71 -5.00 -1.16
N GLY A 68 -0.42 -4.31 -1.19
CA GLY A 68 -0.62 -3.08 -1.96
C GLY A 68 -0.47 -1.86 -1.07
N LEU A 69 0.23 -0.84 -1.57
CA LEU A 69 0.32 0.49 -0.99
C LEU A 69 -0.26 1.49 -1.99
N PHE A 70 -1.43 2.05 -1.66
CA PHE A 70 -2.09 3.02 -2.50
C PHE A 70 -1.85 4.43 -1.97
N ILE A 71 -1.29 5.32 -2.79
CA ILE A 71 -0.86 6.67 -2.39
C ILE A 71 -1.63 7.71 -3.20
N ALA A 72 -2.27 8.65 -2.51
CA ALA A 72 -2.91 9.81 -3.17
C ALA A 72 -2.84 11.07 -2.30
N ASN A 73 -3.13 12.24 -2.86
CA ASN A 73 -3.18 13.48 -2.08
C ASN A 73 -4.27 13.43 -0.98
N LYS A 74 -5.43 12.88 -1.32
CA LYS A 74 -6.54 12.59 -0.42
C LYS A 74 -7.12 11.23 -0.78
N ILE A 75 -7.55 10.47 0.23
CA ILE A 75 -8.23 9.19 0.03
C ILE A 75 -9.72 9.39 0.30
N ASP A 76 -10.55 9.15 -0.72
CA ASP A 76 -12.01 9.09 -0.63
C ASP A 76 -12.44 7.91 0.23
N ASP A 77 -13.49 8.09 1.02
CA ASP A 77 -13.93 7.07 1.98
C ASP A 77 -14.51 5.83 1.30
N ASN A 78 -15.06 5.95 0.08
CA ASN A 78 -15.49 4.78 -0.69
C ASN A 78 -14.31 3.99 -1.23
N THR A 79 -13.20 4.67 -1.57
CA THR A 79 -11.93 4.00 -1.92
C THR A 79 -11.37 3.23 -0.74
N VAL A 80 -11.47 3.80 0.47
CA VAL A 80 -11.13 3.08 1.70
C VAL A 80 -12.00 1.84 1.86
N GLU A 81 -13.32 1.95 1.70
CA GLU A 81 -14.21 0.78 1.82
C GLU A 81 -13.90 -0.28 0.76
N GLU A 82 -13.65 0.12 -0.49
CA GLU A 82 -13.31 -0.79 -1.58
C GLU A 82 -12.05 -1.61 -1.26
N PHE A 83 -11.01 -0.95 -0.73
CA PHE A 83 -9.78 -1.63 -0.31
C PHE A 83 -9.94 -2.40 1.00
N ARG A 84 -10.77 -1.93 1.93
CA ARG A 84 -11.12 -2.66 3.16
C ARG A 84 -11.83 -3.96 2.82
N VAL A 85 -12.76 -3.97 1.86
CA VAL A 85 -13.38 -5.20 1.35
C VAL A 85 -12.35 -6.00 0.55
N GLY A 86 -11.51 -5.35 -0.27
CA GLY A 86 -10.35 -5.89 -1.00
C GLY A 86 -10.56 -7.32 -1.51
N SER A 87 -11.74 -7.60 -2.06
CA SER A 87 -12.08 -8.92 -2.56
C SER A 87 -11.83 -8.94 -4.05
N TRP A 88 -11.18 -10.01 -4.51
CA TRP A 88 -10.93 -10.27 -5.91
C TRP A 88 -11.32 -11.72 -6.21
N TYR A 89 -11.79 -11.99 -7.43
CA TYR A 89 -12.13 -13.35 -7.83
C TYR A 89 -11.27 -13.75 -9.02
N HIS A 90 -10.58 -14.88 -8.89
CA HIS A 90 -9.83 -15.49 -9.97
C HIS A 90 -10.25 -16.96 -10.10
N LEU A 91 -10.74 -17.34 -11.29
CA LEU A 91 -11.24 -18.70 -11.58
C LEU A 91 -12.23 -19.22 -10.50
N SER A 92 -13.18 -18.37 -10.13
CA SER A 92 -14.19 -18.62 -9.07
C SER A 92 -13.63 -18.84 -7.66
N LYS A 93 -12.35 -18.53 -7.41
CA LYS A 93 -11.75 -18.50 -6.08
C LYS A 93 -11.66 -17.06 -5.59
N ARG A 94 -12.16 -16.82 -4.37
CA ARG A 94 -12.04 -15.52 -3.72
C ARG A 94 -10.63 -15.35 -3.18
N MET A 95 -9.99 -14.26 -3.56
CA MET A 95 -8.75 -13.74 -3.01
C MET A 95 -9.08 -12.54 -2.10
N ARG A 96 -8.36 -12.44 -0.99
CA ARG A 96 -8.43 -11.29 -0.08
C ARG A 96 -7.13 -10.50 -0.24
N LEU A 97 -7.21 -9.38 -0.94
CA LEU A 97 -6.08 -8.50 -1.21
C LEU A 97 -5.84 -7.60 -0.02
N SER A 98 -4.57 -7.41 0.37
CA SER A 98 -4.17 -6.45 1.40
C SER A 98 -3.67 -5.17 0.76
N ILE A 99 -4.56 -4.18 0.58
CA ILE A 99 -4.20 -2.87 0.02
C ILE A 99 -4.40 -1.82 1.10
N VAL A 100 -3.33 -1.16 1.52
CA VAL A 100 -3.37 -0.11 2.55
C VAL A 100 -3.30 1.26 1.87
N PRO A 101 -4.38 2.07 1.94
CA PRO A 101 -4.36 3.42 1.42
C PRO A 101 -3.68 4.38 2.41
N VAL A 102 -2.79 5.22 1.91
CA VAL A 102 -2.15 6.30 2.68
C VAL A 102 -2.14 7.59 1.86
N THR A 103 -2.18 8.72 2.55
CA THR A 103 -1.99 10.02 1.89
C THR A 103 -0.52 10.23 1.51
N LEU A 104 -0.27 11.04 0.49
CA LEU A 104 1.09 11.44 0.10
C LEU A 104 1.84 12.09 1.26
N THR A 105 1.14 12.90 2.07
CA THR A 105 1.72 13.53 3.28
C THR A 105 2.14 12.48 4.31
N GLN A 106 1.29 11.47 4.57
CA GLN A 106 1.64 10.37 5.48
C GLN A 106 2.85 9.58 4.97
N PHE A 107 2.86 9.22 3.68
CA PHE A 107 3.97 8.53 3.05
C PHE A 107 5.28 9.33 3.16
N LYS A 108 5.23 10.64 2.83
CA LYS A 108 6.39 11.54 2.97
C LYS A 108 6.94 11.54 4.39
N ASN A 109 6.07 11.70 5.38
CA ASN A 109 6.49 11.80 6.79
C ASN A 109 7.19 10.52 7.27
N ILE A 110 6.66 9.34 6.91
CA ILE A 110 7.30 8.08 7.28
C ILE A 110 8.60 7.88 6.51
N PHE A 111 8.63 8.20 5.22
CA PHE A 111 9.83 8.09 4.38
C PHE A 111 10.98 8.95 4.90
N GLU A 112 10.73 10.21 5.22
CA GLU A 112 11.73 11.11 5.81
C GLU A 112 12.21 10.61 7.18
N SER A 113 11.30 10.06 8.00
CA SER A 113 11.64 9.52 9.32
C SER A 113 12.50 8.27 9.23
N LEU A 114 12.19 7.39 8.28
CA LEU A 114 12.98 6.20 7.95
C LEU A 114 14.39 6.59 7.54
N PHE A 115 14.52 7.54 6.61
CA PHE A 115 15.82 8.01 6.13
C PHE A 115 16.67 8.64 7.24
N ARG A 116 16.07 9.53 8.06
CA ARG A 116 16.77 10.17 9.18
C ARG A 116 17.23 9.17 10.22
N SER A 117 16.39 8.18 10.56
CA SER A 117 16.69 7.19 11.61
C SER A 117 17.95 6.36 11.33
N GLY A 118 18.36 6.22 10.06
CA GLY A 118 19.54 5.45 9.64
C GLY A 118 19.51 3.96 9.99
N ASN A 119 18.43 3.45 10.59
CA ASN A 119 18.33 2.09 11.12
C ASN A 119 16.91 1.53 10.91
N VAL A 120 16.56 1.39 9.65
CA VAL A 120 15.28 0.80 9.22
C VAL A 120 15.42 -0.71 9.19
N ARG A 121 14.60 -1.40 9.97
CA ARG A 121 14.41 -2.85 9.82
C ARG A 121 13.35 -3.08 8.76
N VAL A 122 13.69 -3.84 7.71
CA VAL A 122 12.76 -4.23 6.64
C VAL A 122 11.50 -4.88 7.23
N SER A 123 11.64 -5.66 8.30
CA SER A 123 10.50 -6.26 9.02
C SER A 123 9.49 -5.23 9.50
N SER A 124 9.90 -4.01 9.87
CA SER A 124 8.98 -2.96 10.33
C SER A 124 8.04 -2.47 9.21
N ILE A 125 8.46 -2.56 7.94
CA ILE A 125 7.60 -2.26 6.79
C ILE A 125 6.50 -3.31 6.68
N ARG A 126 6.85 -4.60 6.80
CA ARG A 126 5.89 -5.70 6.81
C ARG A 126 4.94 -5.59 8.00
N ASP A 127 5.49 -5.35 9.20
CA ASP A 127 4.73 -5.26 10.44
C ASP A 127 3.71 -4.11 10.38
N PHE A 128 4.01 -3.01 9.66
CA PHE A 128 3.05 -1.94 9.38
C PHE A 128 1.80 -2.46 8.63
N PHE A 129 1.97 -3.19 7.52
CA PHE A 129 0.84 -3.75 6.78
C PHE A 129 0.05 -4.75 7.61
N GLU A 130 0.73 -5.61 8.37
CA GLU A 130 0.09 -6.60 9.24
C GLU A 130 -0.72 -5.91 10.35
N GLU A 131 -0.18 -4.85 10.97
CA GLU A 131 -0.89 -4.08 11.99
C GLU A 131 -2.15 -3.41 11.42
N CYS A 132 -2.05 -2.77 10.24
CA CYS A 132 -3.22 -2.19 9.57
C CYS A 132 -4.30 -3.23 9.25
N ASN A 133 -3.92 -4.48 8.98
CA ASN A 133 -4.88 -5.54 8.66
C ASN A 133 -5.58 -6.14 9.90
N LYS A 134 -5.02 -6.02 11.12
CA LYS A 134 -5.60 -6.61 12.33
C LYS A 134 -7.02 -6.14 12.62
N SER A 135 -7.30 -4.85 12.43
CA SER A 135 -8.63 -4.28 12.71
C SER A 135 -9.58 -4.33 11.51
N ARG A 136 -9.05 -4.53 10.29
CA ARG A 136 -9.73 -4.31 9.01
C ARG A 136 -11.12 -4.94 8.91
N ASP A 137 -11.24 -6.19 9.35
CA ASP A 137 -12.47 -6.98 9.22
C ASP A 137 -13.50 -6.66 10.32
N ALA A 138 -13.01 -6.21 11.49
CA ALA A 138 -13.83 -5.89 12.65
C ALA A 138 -14.30 -4.43 12.66
N SER A 139 -13.80 -3.58 11.75
CA SER A 139 -14.09 -2.16 11.69
C SER A 139 -14.77 -1.76 10.38
N ASP A 140 -15.55 -0.67 10.40
CA ASP A 140 -15.96 0.03 9.19
C ASP A 140 -14.76 0.75 8.52
N ALA A 141 -14.99 1.31 7.32
CA ALA A 141 -13.97 2.03 6.55
C ALA A 141 -13.32 3.18 7.32
N LEU A 142 -14.09 4.00 8.04
CA LEU A 142 -13.58 5.20 8.70
C LEU A 142 -12.76 4.85 9.94
N VAL A 143 -13.22 3.85 10.70
CA VAL A 143 -12.46 3.31 11.83
C VAL A 143 -11.16 2.66 11.33
N TRP A 144 -11.21 1.88 10.24
CA TRP A 144 -10.01 1.31 9.65
C TRP A 144 -9.01 2.38 9.17
N LYS A 145 -9.50 3.43 8.49
CA LYS A 145 -8.71 4.59 8.06
C LYS A 145 -8.00 5.25 9.23
N LYS A 146 -8.72 5.48 10.34
CA LYS A 146 -8.17 6.05 11.57
C LYS A 146 -7.11 5.14 12.20
N ASN A 147 -7.31 3.83 12.17
CA ASN A 147 -6.32 2.88 12.68
C ASN A 147 -5.04 2.89 11.84
N ILE A 148 -5.14 2.97 10.50
CA ILE A 148 -3.97 3.16 9.63
C ILE A 148 -3.20 4.43 10.01
N GLU A 149 -3.92 5.54 10.21
CA GLU A 149 -3.35 6.82 10.68
C GLU A 149 -2.60 6.67 12.01
N GLU A 150 -3.22 6.00 13.00
CA GLU A 150 -2.64 5.76 14.31
C GLU A 150 -1.40 4.85 14.24
N THR A 151 -1.43 3.79 13.41
CA THR A 151 -0.28 2.91 13.17
C THR A 151 0.90 3.71 12.58
N LEU A 152 0.65 4.56 11.57
CA LEU A 152 1.68 5.40 10.96
C LEU A 152 2.28 6.40 11.96
N LEU A 153 1.44 7.05 12.77
CA LEU A 153 1.88 7.98 13.80
C LEU A 153 2.72 7.29 14.87
N GLY A 154 2.30 6.11 15.33
CA GLY A 154 3.05 5.29 16.29
C GLY A 154 4.41 4.86 15.75
N TRP A 155 4.45 4.40 14.49
CA TRP A 155 5.69 4.01 13.84
C TRP A 155 6.65 5.21 13.67
N THR A 156 6.14 6.34 13.19
CA THR A 156 6.91 7.59 13.02
C THR A 156 7.54 8.03 14.34
N LYS A 157 6.77 8.04 15.44
CA LYS A 157 7.28 8.36 16.79
C LYS A 157 8.41 7.42 17.22
N THR A 158 8.27 6.13 16.94
CA THR A 158 9.29 5.11 17.29
C THR A 158 10.59 5.30 16.51
N LEU A 159 10.51 5.80 15.26
CA LEU A 159 11.70 6.12 14.47
C LEU A 159 12.40 7.38 14.99
N ILE A 160 11.63 8.42 15.30
CA ILE A 160 12.17 9.69 15.82
C ILE A 160 12.78 9.51 17.21
N SER A 161 12.17 8.70 18.09
CA SER A 161 12.71 8.49 19.43
C SER A 161 14.08 7.81 19.46
N LYS A 162 14.51 7.20 18.34
CA LYS A 162 15.84 6.59 18.20
C LYS A 162 16.91 7.57 17.70
N LEU A 163 16.52 8.81 17.37
CA LEU A 163 17.44 9.88 16.95
C LEU A 163 17.97 10.70 18.14
N ASN A 164 17.30 10.61 19.29
CA ASN A 164 17.66 11.28 20.55
C ASN A 164 18.31 10.28 21.51
#